data_AF-A0A0N4Z6T8-F1
#
_entry.id   AF-A0A0N4Z6T8-F1
#
_cell.length_a   1.000
_cell.length_b   1.000
_cell.length_c   1.000
_cell.angle_alpha   90.00
_cell.angle_beta   90.00
_cell.angle_gamma   90.00
#
_symmetry.space_group_name_H-M   'P 1'
#
loop_
_entity.id
_entity.type
_entity.pdbx_description
1 polymer ?
#
loop_
_entity_poly.entity_id
_entity_poly.type
_entity_poly.pdbx_seq_one_letter_code
_entity_poly.pdbx_strand_id
1 'polypeptide(L)'
;MTKYNIFLIIIFYGFIEFSLEAGVSHDGCHKLAVCALNKCIPSITTYPQSNKLLSVLLEKTNFACILGPMCYEFCNQCSSCKYAQEQMKRIILGMELEGSCKKLENCAQSCIDDGLTDPFKCVFQHRCANYCLDNVDCPKCYDMVKRVFTGYCVRSNFVDHYKKKCKDFFVELSIDFVKTFNKTV
;
A
#
# COMPACT_ATOMS: atom_id res chain seq x y z
N MET A 1 11.60 32.18 -64.75
CA MET A 1 12.98 31.80 -64.41
C MET A 1 12.93 30.60 -63.47
N THR A 2 13.61 29.55 -63.87
CA THR A 2 13.64 28.17 -63.38
C THR A 2 14.18 28.03 -61.95
N LYS A 3 13.64 27.11 -61.14
CA LYS A 3 14.39 25.96 -60.55
C LYS A 3 13.54 25.09 -59.61
N TYR A 4 13.60 23.80 -59.90
CA TYR A 4 13.14 22.63 -59.14
C TYR A 4 13.71 22.61 -57.70
N ASN A 5 12.99 22.00 -56.75
CA ASN A 5 13.48 20.74 -56.16
C ASN A 5 12.41 19.98 -55.37
N ILE A 6 12.24 18.73 -55.80
CA ILE A 6 11.66 17.60 -55.10
C ILE A 6 12.55 17.32 -53.89
N PHE A 7 11.98 17.29 -52.69
CA PHE A 7 12.54 16.54 -51.57
C PHE A 7 11.42 15.84 -50.81
N LEU A 8 11.13 14.63 -51.29
CA LEU A 8 10.71 13.50 -50.46
C LEU A 8 11.68 13.40 -49.27
N ILE A 9 11.19 13.68 -48.06
CA ILE A 9 11.75 13.10 -46.85
C ILE A 9 10.61 12.39 -46.12
N ILE A 10 10.60 11.09 -46.36
CA ILE A 10 9.92 10.06 -45.59
C ILE A 10 10.42 10.17 -44.15
N ILE A 11 9.56 10.58 -43.20
CA ILE A 11 9.75 10.25 -41.79
C ILE A 11 8.65 9.25 -41.41
N PHE A 12 8.93 8.02 -41.79
CA PHE A 12 8.31 6.80 -41.28
C PHE A 12 9.13 6.39 -40.06
N TYR A 13 8.82 6.92 -38.87
CA TYR A 13 9.31 6.36 -37.61
C TYR A 13 8.26 6.56 -36.52
N GLY A 14 7.50 5.49 -36.27
CA GLY A 14 6.94 5.11 -34.99
C GLY A 14 6.19 6.18 -34.21
N PHE A 15 4.91 6.37 -34.53
CA PHE A 15 3.92 6.72 -33.50
C PHE A 15 3.81 5.50 -32.58
N ILE A 16 4.75 5.37 -31.65
CA ILE A 16 4.60 4.48 -30.50
C ILE A 16 3.44 5.08 -29.71
N GLU A 17 2.31 4.38 -29.70
CA GLU A 17 1.29 4.50 -28.67
C GLU A 17 1.94 4.22 -27.33
N PHE A 18 2.52 5.27 -26.74
CA PHE A 18 2.94 5.28 -25.36
C PHE A 18 1.67 5.44 -24.53
N SER A 19 0.95 4.34 -24.38
CA SER A 19 -0.07 4.18 -23.34
C SER A 19 0.66 4.12 -22.00
N LEU A 20 1.13 5.28 -21.53
CA LEU A 20 1.69 5.43 -20.20
C LEU A 20 0.64 5.99 -19.25
N GLU A 21 0.44 5.21 -18.19
CA GLU A 21 -0.10 5.61 -16.90
C GLU A 21 -1.59 5.94 -16.87
N ALA A 22 -2.36 4.89 -16.55
CA ALA A 22 -3.55 4.98 -15.73
C ALA A 22 -3.38 6.11 -14.70
N GLY A 23 -4.14 7.19 -14.89
CA GLY A 23 -4.16 8.34 -14.01
C GLY A 23 -4.39 7.90 -12.58
N VAL A 24 -3.34 7.94 -11.77
CA VAL A 24 -3.43 7.80 -10.32
C VAL A 24 -4.21 9.01 -9.84
N SER A 25 -5.52 8.82 -9.62
CA SER A 25 -6.39 9.79 -8.95
C SER A 25 -5.72 10.20 -7.63
N HIS A 26 -5.14 11.39 -7.64
CA HIS A 26 -4.25 11.85 -6.57
C HIS A 26 -5.00 12.26 -5.29
N ASP A 27 -6.32 12.43 -5.35
CA ASP A 27 -7.06 13.15 -4.30
C ASP A 27 -7.64 12.25 -3.19
N GLY A 28 -8.00 11.00 -3.49
CA GLY A 28 -8.66 10.11 -2.52
C GLY A 28 -7.71 9.51 -1.47
N CYS A 29 -6.55 9.01 -1.90
CA CYS A 29 -5.63 8.32 -0.99
C CYS A 29 -4.90 9.25 -0.01
N HIS A 30 -4.76 10.55 -0.32
CA HIS A 30 -4.23 11.51 0.63
C HIS A 30 -5.19 11.70 1.82
N LYS A 31 -6.49 11.88 1.53
CA LYS A 31 -7.55 11.98 2.55
C LYS A 31 -7.62 10.73 3.42
N LEU A 32 -7.44 9.55 2.83
CA LEU A 32 -7.30 8.29 3.57
C LEU A 32 -6.14 8.34 4.56
N ALA A 33 -4.94 8.73 4.12
CA ALA A 33 -3.78 8.82 5.00
C ALA A 33 -4.05 9.78 6.16
N VAL A 34 -4.63 10.95 5.90
CA VAL A 34 -5.03 11.91 6.95
C VAL A 34 -6.03 11.29 7.94
N CYS A 35 -7.05 10.59 7.46
CA CYS A 35 -8.03 9.92 8.33
C CYS A 35 -7.36 8.85 9.20
N ALA A 36 -6.58 7.94 8.59
CA ALA A 36 -5.88 6.87 9.29
C ALA A 36 -4.99 7.42 10.40
N LEU A 37 -4.22 8.46 10.10
CA LEU A 37 -3.36 9.14 11.06
C LEU A 37 -4.15 9.73 12.23
N ASN A 38 -5.26 10.41 11.97
CA ASN A 38 -6.00 11.11 13.01
C ASN A 38 -6.89 10.20 13.86
N LYS A 39 -7.33 9.06 13.32
CA LYS A 39 -8.38 8.24 13.93
C LYS A 39 -7.98 6.80 14.23
N CYS A 40 -7.05 6.23 13.46
CA CYS A 40 -6.77 4.79 13.50
C CYS A 40 -5.33 4.46 13.90
N ILE A 41 -4.44 5.46 13.98
CA ILE A 41 -3.04 5.27 14.32
C ILE A 41 -2.67 6.21 15.47
N PRO A 42 -2.35 5.68 16.66
CA PRO A 42 -1.92 6.50 17.78
C PRO A 42 -0.57 7.17 17.47
N SER A 43 -0.40 8.37 18.03
CA SER A 43 0.91 9.02 18.03
C SER A 43 1.89 8.21 18.88
N ILE A 44 3.12 8.04 18.39
CA ILE A 44 4.21 7.51 19.21
C ILE A 44 4.84 8.64 20.02
N THR A 45 5.27 8.30 21.24
CA THR A 45 5.98 9.21 22.14
C THR A 45 7.49 9.00 22.11
N THR A 46 7.96 7.89 21.54
CA THR A 46 9.37 7.51 21.43
C THR A 46 9.68 6.99 20.03
N TYR A 47 10.88 7.33 19.54
CA TYR A 47 11.37 6.86 18.25
C TYR A 47 11.83 5.40 18.36
N PRO A 48 11.24 4.45 17.60
CA PRO A 48 11.71 3.07 17.58
C PRO A 48 13.11 2.97 16.97
N GLN A 49 13.78 1.85 17.21
CA GLN A 49 14.92 1.49 16.35
C GLN A 49 14.45 1.37 14.90
N SER A 50 15.25 1.88 13.96
CA SER A 50 14.90 1.92 12.54
C SER A 50 14.41 0.56 12.02
N ASN A 51 15.15 -0.52 12.31
CA ASN A 51 14.82 -1.88 11.89
C ASN A 51 13.52 -2.46 12.51
N LYS A 52 12.97 -1.83 13.55
CA LYS A 52 11.69 -2.22 14.19
C LYS A 52 10.55 -1.26 13.86
N LEU A 53 10.83 -0.19 13.12
CA LEU A 53 9.87 0.89 12.93
C LEU A 53 8.62 0.41 12.20
N LEU A 54 8.79 -0.35 11.11
CA LEU A 54 7.65 -0.83 10.33
C LEU A 54 6.79 -1.82 11.14
N SER A 55 7.39 -2.76 11.86
CA SER A 55 6.64 -3.69 12.71
C SER A 55 5.88 -2.97 13.83
N VAL A 56 6.50 -1.98 14.48
CA VAL A 56 5.84 -1.15 15.49
C VAL A 56 4.66 -0.38 14.89
N LEU A 57 4.83 0.18 13.67
CA LEU A 57 3.74 0.89 13.01
C LEU A 57 2.57 -0.04 12.68
N LEU A 58 2.84 -1.23 12.13
CA LEU A 58 1.80 -2.22 11.83
C LEU A 58 1.05 -2.65 13.09
N GLU A 59 1.76 -2.88 14.19
CA GLU A 59 1.17 -3.22 15.49
C GLU A 59 0.29 -2.11 16.06
N LYS A 60 0.70 -0.85 15.92
CA LYS A 60 -0.06 0.30 16.43
C LYS A 60 -1.22 0.69 15.52
N THR A 61 -1.22 0.25 14.26
CA THR A 61 -2.24 0.63 13.29
C THR A 61 -3.48 -0.26 13.45
N ASN A 62 -4.63 0.38 13.72
CA ASN A 62 -5.91 -0.32 13.70
C ASN A 62 -6.44 -0.41 12.25
N PHE A 63 -6.11 -1.47 11.54
CA PHE A 63 -6.55 -1.69 10.16
C PHE A 63 -8.06 -1.90 10.04
N ALA A 64 -8.72 -2.46 11.06
CA ALA A 64 -10.18 -2.54 11.11
C ALA A 64 -10.83 -1.14 11.15
N CYS A 65 -10.19 -0.16 11.81
CA CYS A 65 -10.60 1.23 11.79
C CYS A 65 -10.39 1.87 10.41
N ILE A 66 -9.26 1.60 9.73
CA ILE A 66 -8.95 2.16 8.41
C ILE A 66 -9.92 1.64 7.34
N LEU A 67 -10.17 0.33 7.32
CA LEU A 67 -11.04 -0.33 6.35
C LEU A 67 -12.53 -0.29 6.75
N GLY A 68 -12.80 0.06 8.00
CA GLY A 68 -14.15 0.12 8.56
C GLY A 68 -14.79 1.50 8.48
N PRO A 69 -15.91 1.70 9.20
CA PRO A 69 -16.74 2.91 9.11
C PRO A 69 -16.01 4.22 9.36
N MET A 70 -14.95 4.22 10.18
CA MET A 70 -14.24 5.45 10.56
C MET A 70 -13.53 6.14 9.40
N CYS A 71 -12.98 5.38 8.45
CA CYS A 71 -12.31 5.92 7.26
C CYS A 71 -12.90 5.40 5.95
N TYR A 72 -14.08 4.75 6.00
CA TYR A 72 -14.74 4.07 4.88
C TYR A 72 -14.81 4.92 3.61
N GLU A 73 -15.32 6.15 3.70
CA GLU A 73 -15.50 7.02 2.53
C GLU A 73 -14.17 7.38 1.87
N PHE A 74 -13.15 7.67 2.67
CA PHE A 74 -11.81 7.99 2.17
C PHE A 74 -11.11 6.76 1.60
N CYS A 75 -11.32 5.60 2.23
CA CYS A 75 -10.82 4.32 1.73
C CYS A 75 -11.44 3.98 0.36
N ASN A 76 -12.75 4.15 0.22
CA ASN A 76 -13.47 3.92 -1.04
C ASN A 76 -13.02 4.86 -2.18
N GLN A 77 -12.55 6.06 -1.87
CA GLN A 77 -11.97 7.00 -2.86
C GLN A 77 -10.52 6.66 -3.25
N CYS A 78 -9.85 5.80 -2.48
CA CYS A 78 -8.49 5.35 -2.75
C CYS A 78 -8.51 3.94 -3.35
N SER A 79 -8.18 3.77 -4.63
CA SER A 79 -8.27 2.47 -5.33
C SER A 79 -7.59 1.32 -4.60
N SER A 80 -6.42 1.59 -3.99
CA SER A 80 -5.63 0.62 -3.23
C SER A 80 -6.35 0.18 -1.95
N CYS A 81 -6.99 1.12 -1.24
CA CYS A 81 -7.74 0.83 0.00
C CYS A 81 -9.11 0.24 -0.29
N LYS A 82 -9.83 0.79 -1.27
CA LYS A 82 -11.10 0.25 -1.76
C LYS A 82 -10.99 -1.23 -2.08
N TYR A 83 -9.92 -1.62 -2.78
CA TYR A 83 -9.65 -3.03 -3.05
C TYR A 83 -9.54 -3.84 -1.76
N ALA A 84 -8.68 -3.44 -0.83
CA ALA A 84 -8.53 -4.14 0.45
C ALA A 84 -9.84 -4.23 1.24
N GLN A 85 -10.63 -3.15 1.25
CA GLN A 85 -11.93 -3.09 1.90
C GLN A 85 -12.93 -4.09 1.28
N GLU A 86 -13.03 -4.13 -0.06
CA GLU A 86 -13.93 -5.06 -0.75
C GLU A 86 -13.48 -6.51 -0.59
N GLN A 87 -12.17 -6.80 -0.64
CA GLN A 87 -11.71 -8.18 -0.40
C GLN A 87 -11.98 -8.63 1.02
N MET A 88 -11.69 -7.81 2.03
CA MET A 88 -12.00 -8.17 3.42
C MET A 88 -13.50 -8.40 3.62
N LYS A 89 -14.35 -7.57 3.01
CA LYS A 89 -15.80 -7.77 3.02
C LYS A 89 -16.20 -9.09 2.35
N ARG A 90 -15.65 -9.40 1.17
CA ARG A 90 -15.94 -10.66 0.45
C ARG A 90 -15.52 -11.88 1.27
N ILE A 91 -14.32 -11.86 1.85
CA ILE A 91 -13.82 -12.93 2.74
C ILE A 91 -14.78 -13.15 3.91
N ILE A 92 -15.18 -12.08 4.62
CA ILE A 92 -16.09 -12.18 5.77
C ILE A 92 -17.47 -12.72 5.37
N LEU A 93 -17.95 -12.36 4.18
CA LEU A 93 -19.25 -12.80 3.65
C LEU A 93 -19.19 -14.16 2.94
N GLY A 94 -18.02 -14.81 2.85
CA GLY A 94 -17.84 -16.06 2.10
C GLY A 94 -18.09 -15.93 0.60
N MET A 95 -17.83 -14.75 0.03
CA MET A 95 -18.00 -14.45 -1.39
C MET A 95 -16.74 -14.73 -2.20
N GLU A 96 -16.90 -14.90 -3.51
CA GLU A 96 -15.77 -15.00 -4.43
C GLU A 96 -14.89 -13.73 -4.42
N LEU A 97 -13.58 -13.94 -4.35
CA LEU A 97 -12.54 -12.91 -4.32
C LEU A 97 -12.17 -12.48 -5.74
N GLU A 98 -11.71 -11.24 -5.92
CA GLU A 98 -11.37 -10.77 -7.28
C GLU A 98 -10.05 -11.33 -7.79
N GLY A 99 -9.16 -11.80 -6.91
CA GLY A 99 -7.96 -12.54 -7.31
C GLY A 99 -6.76 -11.69 -7.71
N SER A 100 -6.80 -10.35 -7.60
CA SER A 100 -5.65 -9.51 -7.95
C SER A 100 -4.50 -9.61 -6.93
N CYS A 101 -4.76 -10.16 -5.74
CA CYS A 101 -3.78 -10.37 -4.68
C CYS A 101 -3.89 -11.78 -4.10
N LYS A 102 -3.94 -12.80 -4.98
CA LYS A 102 -4.34 -14.17 -4.64
C LYS A 102 -3.66 -14.79 -3.41
N LYS A 103 -2.34 -14.60 -3.24
CA LYS A 103 -1.63 -15.15 -2.06
C LYS A 103 -2.04 -14.45 -0.76
N LEU A 104 -2.12 -13.13 -0.78
CA LEU A 104 -2.57 -12.35 0.37
C LEU A 104 -4.02 -12.68 0.71
N GLU A 105 -4.88 -12.77 -0.30
CA GLU A 105 -6.30 -13.13 -0.18
C GLU A 105 -6.51 -14.53 0.41
N ASN A 106 -5.82 -15.53 -0.12
CA ASN A 106 -5.88 -16.89 0.42
C ASN A 106 -5.37 -16.95 1.86
N CYS A 107 -4.29 -16.21 2.17
CA CYS A 107 -3.79 -16.12 3.53
C CYS A 107 -4.81 -15.43 4.46
N ALA A 108 -5.44 -14.35 3.99
CA ALA A 108 -6.47 -13.64 4.73
C ALA A 108 -7.72 -14.50 4.98
N GLN A 109 -8.11 -15.34 4.03
CA GLN A 109 -9.17 -16.34 4.23
C GLN A 109 -8.80 -17.30 5.36
N SER A 110 -7.57 -17.83 5.38
CA SER A 110 -7.11 -18.70 6.49
C SER A 110 -7.17 -18.01 7.86
N CYS A 111 -6.98 -16.68 7.92
CA CYS A 111 -7.12 -15.93 9.17
C CYS A 111 -8.56 -15.88 9.68
N ILE A 112 -9.56 -15.88 8.79
CA ILE A 112 -10.98 -15.95 9.16
C ILE A 112 -11.36 -17.37 9.56
N ASP A 113 -10.93 -18.36 8.77
CA ASP A 113 -11.28 -19.77 8.98
C ASP A 113 -10.76 -20.29 10.33
N ASP A 114 -9.61 -19.79 10.79
CA ASP A 114 -9.03 -20.08 12.11
C ASP A 114 -9.82 -19.45 13.28
N GLY A 115 -10.87 -18.67 13.02
CA GLY A 115 -11.73 -18.07 14.04
C GLY A 115 -11.04 -17.00 14.88
N LEU A 116 -10.02 -16.32 14.34
CA LEU A 116 -9.25 -15.32 15.08
C LEU A 116 -10.13 -14.14 15.52
N THR A 117 -9.96 -13.70 16.77
CA THR A 117 -10.68 -12.56 17.35
C THR A 117 -10.43 -11.25 16.58
N ASP A 118 -9.26 -11.09 15.98
CA ASP A 118 -8.90 -9.94 15.15
C ASP A 118 -8.21 -10.40 13.85
N PRO A 119 -8.98 -10.63 12.78
CA PRO A 119 -8.41 -11.10 11.53
C PRO A 119 -7.53 -10.06 10.84
N PHE A 120 -7.74 -8.77 11.11
CA PHE A 120 -6.93 -7.70 10.53
C PHE A 120 -5.49 -7.75 11.04
N LYS A 121 -5.27 -8.11 12.32
CA LYS A 121 -3.90 -8.34 12.82
C LYS A 121 -3.22 -9.52 12.13
N CYS A 122 -3.94 -10.62 11.91
CA CYS A 122 -3.38 -11.76 11.18
C CYS A 122 -2.93 -11.35 9.77
N VAL A 123 -3.74 -10.56 9.08
CA VAL A 123 -3.48 -10.11 7.70
C VAL A 123 -2.35 -9.08 7.62
N PHE A 124 -2.42 -8.02 8.41
CA PHE A 124 -1.57 -6.84 8.22
C PHE A 124 -0.36 -6.76 9.17
N GLN A 125 -0.38 -7.51 10.28
CA GLN A 125 0.69 -7.49 11.29
C GLN A 125 1.48 -8.80 11.35
N HIS A 126 0.82 -9.93 11.12
CA HIS A 126 1.40 -11.26 11.35
C HIS A 126 1.49 -12.08 10.05
N ARG A 127 0.80 -13.21 10.01
CA ARG A 127 0.93 -14.31 9.05
C ARG A 127 0.99 -13.88 7.59
N CYS A 128 0.19 -12.88 7.20
CA CYS A 128 0.07 -12.48 5.79
C CYS A 128 0.79 -11.17 5.46
N ALA A 129 1.43 -10.54 6.46
CA ALA A 129 2.00 -9.20 6.29
C ALA A 129 3.08 -9.15 5.20
N ASN A 130 3.82 -10.24 5.00
CA ASN A 130 4.83 -10.34 3.94
C ASN A 130 4.22 -10.19 2.53
N TYR A 131 3.07 -10.81 2.26
CA TYR A 131 2.40 -10.73 0.95
C TYR A 131 1.87 -9.32 0.63
N CYS A 132 1.75 -8.46 1.65
CA CYS A 132 1.44 -7.04 1.47
C CYS A 132 2.69 -6.18 1.28
N LEU A 133 3.79 -6.51 1.97
CA LEU A 133 4.98 -5.66 2.09
C LEU A 133 6.10 -6.00 1.12
N ASP A 134 6.02 -7.12 0.40
CA ASP A 134 7.00 -7.53 -0.60
C ASP A 134 6.94 -6.75 -1.92
N ASN A 135 5.87 -5.98 -2.15
CA ASN A 135 5.58 -5.29 -3.40
C ASN A 135 5.48 -6.21 -4.63
N VAL A 136 5.30 -7.52 -4.44
CA VAL A 136 5.18 -8.51 -5.50
C VAL A 136 3.82 -9.17 -5.45
N ASP A 137 3.44 -9.71 -4.28
CA ASP A 137 2.25 -10.54 -4.15
C ASP A 137 0.96 -9.70 -4.04
N CYS A 138 1.05 -8.45 -3.58
CA CYS A 138 -0.06 -7.50 -3.63
C CYS A 138 0.38 -6.02 -3.71
N PRO A 139 0.62 -5.48 -4.92
CA PRO A 139 1.02 -4.07 -5.09
C PRO A 139 0.00 -3.06 -4.56
N LYS A 140 -1.30 -3.39 -4.59
CA LYS A 140 -2.37 -2.54 -4.04
C LYS A 140 -2.24 -2.40 -2.51
N CYS A 141 -1.97 -3.50 -1.81
CA CYS A 141 -1.74 -3.46 -0.37
C CYS A 141 -0.46 -2.69 -0.03
N TYR A 142 0.62 -2.95 -0.79
CA TYR A 142 1.87 -2.21 -0.65
C TYR A 142 1.68 -0.70 -0.79
N ASP A 143 0.98 -0.23 -1.83
CA ASP A 143 0.72 1.19 -2.04
C ASP A 143 -0.12 1.81 -0.92
N MET A 144 -1.14 1.09 -0.43
CA MET A 144 -1.94 1.56 0.71
C MET A 144 -1.07 1.78 1.95
N VAL A 145 -0.28 0.77 2.35
CA VAL A 145 0.58 0.85 3.53
C VAL A 145 1.66 1.91 3.35
N LYS A 146 2.28 2.00 2.16
CA LYS A 146 3.26 3.02 1.81
C LYS A 146 2.74 4.44 2.02
N ARG A 147 1.51 4.71 1.59
CA ARG A 147 0.90 6.05 1.71
C ARG A 147 0.60 6.41 3.16
N VAL A 148 0.03 5.47 3.91
CA VAL A 148 -0.21 5.64 5.35
C VAL A 148 1.10 5.88 6.10
N PHE A 149 2.12 5.06 5.84
CA PHE A 149 3.46 5.23 6.40
C PHE A 149 4.05 6.59 6.03
N THR A 150 3.95 7.01 4.77
CA THR A 150 4.53 8.28 4.31
C THR A 150 3.93 9.45 5.09
N GLY A 151 2.61 9.47 5.26
CA GLY A 151 1.94 10.48 6.09
C GLY A 151 2.36 10.41 7.55
N TYR A 152 2.50 9.20 8.10
CA TYR A 152 2.97 8.99 9.47
C TYR A 152 4.38 9.52 9.67
N CYS A 153 5.29 9.18 8.77
CA CYS A 153 6.69 9.57 8.79
C CYS A 153 6.86 11.10 8.76
N VAL A 154 6.07 11.80 7.95
CA VAL A 154 6.06 13.27 7.93
C VAL A 154 5.53 13.83 9.25
N ARG A 155 4.39 13.33 9.74
CA ARG A 155 3.76 13.81 10.98
C ARG A 155 4.63 13.59 12.22
N SER A 156 5.35 12.48 12.26
CA SER A 156 6.20 12.08 13.39
C SER A 156 7.63 12.60 13.28
N ASN A 157 7.92 13.50 12.35
CA ASN A 157 9.26 14.07 12.12
C ASN A 157 10.39 13.05 11.93
N PHE A 158 10.11 11.94 11.25
CA PHE A 158 11.10 10.90 10.98
C PHE A 158 12.18 11.32 10.00
N VAL A 159 11.86 12.28 9.11
CA VAL A 159 12.83 12.82 8.17
C VAL A 159 14.02 13.42 8.92
N ASP A 160 13.75 14.22 9.95
CA ASP A 160 14.80 14.85 10.75
C ASP A 160 15.49 13.87 11.68
N HIS A 161 14.75 12.92 12.27
CA HIS A 161 15.32 11.98 13.23
C HIS A 161 16.21 10.93 12.55
N TYR A 162 15.70 10.26 11.51
CA TYR A 162 16.41 9.19 10.82
C TYR A 162 17.24 9.66 9.62
N LYS A 163 17.15 10.95 9.25
CA LYS A 163 17.86 11.56 8.10
C LYS A 163 17.57 10.86 6.77
N LYS A 164 16.32 10.39 6.60
CA LYS A 164 15.85 9.69 5.39
C LYS A 164 14.55 10.28 4.86
N LYS A 165 14.40 10.31 3.54
CA LYS A 165 13.13 10.67 2.90
C LYS A 165 12.10 9.57 3.16
N CYS A 166 10.87 9.92 3.54
CA CYS A 166 9.85 8.95 3.94
C CYS A 166 9.55 7.86 2.91
N LYS A 167 9.52 8.22 1.61
CA LYS A 167 9.25 7.24 0.55
C LYS A 167 10.37 6.19 0.45
N ASP A 168 11.63 6.64 0.43
CA ASP A 168 12.80 5.76 0.33
C ASP A 168 12.94 4.94 1.61
N PHE A 169 12.65 5.56 2.75
CA PHE A 169 12.70 4.90 4.05
C PHE A 169 11.69 3.76 4.14
N PHE A 170 10.46 3.97 3.66
CA PHE A 170 9.47 2.89 3.60
C PHE A 170 9.96 1.69 2.78
N VAL A 171 10.56 1.96 1.60
CA VAL A 171 11.07 0.91 0.71
C VAL A 171 12.12 0.07 1.42
N GLU A 172 13.11 0.72 2.05
CA GLU A 172 14.13 0.04 2.83
C GLU A 172 13.53 -0.81 3.96
N LEU A 173 12.64 -0.22 4.76
CA LEU A 173 12.01 -0.91 5.88
C LEU A 173 11.15 -2.10 5.42
N SER A 174 10.46 -1.99 4.30
CA SER A 174 9.64 -3.07 3.75
C SER A 174 10.49 -4.27 3.30
N ILE A 175 11.64 -4.00 2.67
CA ILE A 175 12.60 -5.04 2.27
C ILE A 175 13.17 -5.74 3.51
N ASP A 176 13.57 -4.98 4.53
CA ASP A 176 14.14 -5.55 5.76
C ASP A 176 13.11 -6.35 6.57
N PHE A 177 11.86 -5.88 6.59
CA PHE A 177 10.76 -6.61 7.19
C PHE A 177 10.57 -7.97 6.52
N VAL A 178 10.46 -8.03 5.20
CA VAL A 178 10.24 -9.29 4.46
C VAL A 178 11.42 -10.25 4.62
N LYS A 179 12.66 -9.74 4.59
CA LYS A 179 13.86 -10.55 4.86
C LYS A 179 13.85 -11.17 6.25
N THR A 180 13.37 -10.45 7.26
CA THR A 180 13.30 -10.94 8.64
C THR A 180 12.13 -11.91 8.81
N PHE A 181 10.98 -11.60 8.19
CA PHE A 181 9.79 -12.43 8.20
C PHE A 181 10.09 -13.85 7.71
N ASN A 182 10.75 -13.97 6.56
CA ASN A 182 11.11 -15.26 5.94
C ASN A 182 12.15 -16.08 6.73
N LYS A 183 12.78 -15.50 7.77
CA LYS A 183 13.69 -16.23 8.67
C LYS A 183 13.01 -16.76 9.93
N THR A 184 11.82 -16.26 10.22
CA THR A 184 11.12 -16.49 11.50
C THR A 184 9.90 -17.42 11.34
N VAL A 185 9.54 -17.71 10.09
CA VAL A 185 8.51 -18.67 9.67
C VAL A 185 9.21 -19.88 9.06
#